data_AF-A0ABD3F8V3-F1
#
_entry.id   AF-A0ABD3F8V3-F1
#
_cell.length_a   1.000
_cell.length_b   1.000
_cell.length_c   1.000
_cell.angle_alpha   90.00
_cell.angle_beta   90.00
_cell.angle_gamma   90.00
#
_symmetry.space_group_name_H-M   'P 1'
#
loop_
_entity.id
_entity.type
_entity.pdbx_description
1 polymer ?
#
loop_
_entity_poly.entity_id
_entity_poly.type
_entity_poly.pdbx_seq_one_letter_code
_entity_poly.pdbx_strand_id
1 'polypeptide(L)'
;MGVDTRPNKALDPDRLQFVLRGYPLADLLVNIARHGIVPAWKKGLPPQQNPPRNHRPARLFKPALMKSIRQGQSSGTYLVVNLSMLRQWTHIQCSPFGAVEKKDVDPRLEVRPIHDLSFPDTTSTNSFLNTDCLPEIEFTCVAAIAVTGLKTN
;
A
#
# COMPACT_ATOMS: atom_id res chain seq x y z
N MET A 1 -29.59 10.06 2.81
CA MET A 1 -28.23 10.28 2.27
C MET A 1 -27.66 8.91 1.91
N GLY A 2 -27.20 8.71 0.67
CA GLY A 2 -26.64 7.43 0.24
C GLY A 2 -25.31 7.15 0.94
N VAL A 3 -25.02 5.86 1.18
CA VAL A 3 -23.72 5.43 1.71
C VAL A 3 -22.66 5.72 0.66
N ASP A 4 -21.63 6.49 1.00
CA ASP A 4 -20.47 6.68 0.13
C ASP A 4 -19.73 5.33 -0.03
N THR A 5 -19.81 4.77 -1.23
CA THR A 5 -19.23 3.47 -1.62
C THR A 5 -17.82 3.59 -2.17
N ARG A 6 -17.29 4.81 -2.31
CA ARG A 6 -15.94 5.02 -2.86
C ARG A 6 -14.88 4.40 -1.95
N PRO A 7 -13.83 3.79 -2.52
CA PRO A 7 -12.77 3.17 -1.74
C PRO A 7 -11.94 4.19 -0.96
N ASN A 8 -11.66 5.36 -1.57
CA ASN A 8 -10.80 6.40 -1.01
C ASN A 8 -11.62 7.58 -0.48
N LYS A 9 -12.34 7.40 0.64
CA LYS A 9 -13.24 8.43 1.20
C LYS A 9 -12.57 9.74 1.58
N ALA A 10 -11.26 9.70 1.86
CA ALA A 10 -10.47 10.88 2.17
C ALA A 10 -10.12 11.73 0.93
N LEU A 11 -10.22 11.16 -0.27
CA LEU A 11 -9.97 11.87 -1.52
C LEU A 11 -11.28 12.44 -2.07
N ASP A 12 -11.27 13.73 -2.39
CA ASP A 12 -12.38 14.44 -3.01
C ASP A 12 -12.09 14.65 -4.51
N PRO A 13 -12.76 13.90 -5.41
CA PRO A 13 -12.58 14.00 -6.86
C PRO A 13 -12.82 15.40 -7.41
N ASP A 14 -13.81 16.12 -6.87
CA ASP A 14 -14.21 17.43 -7.40
C ASP A 14 -13.16 18.48 -6.99
N ARG A 15 -12.67 18.39 -5.74
CA ARG A 15 -11.53 19.19 -5.29
C ARG A 15 -10.27 18.86 -6.09
N LEU A 16 -9.98 17.59 -6.35
CA LEU A 16 -8.81 17.18 -7.14
C LEU A 16 -8.87 17.74 -8.56
N GLN A 17 -10.03 17.68 -9.22
CA GLN A 17 -10.23 18.26 -10.55
C GLN A 17 -9.91 19.76 -10.58
N PHE A 18 -10.31 20.49 -9.53
CA PHE A 18 -10.06 21.92 -9.44
C PHE A 18 -8.57 22.24 -9.19
N VAL A 19 -7.96 21.62 -8.18
CA VAL A 19 -6.58 21.97 -7.75
C VAL A 19 -5.51 21.43 -8.69
N LEU A 20 -5.80 20.37 -9.46
CA LEU A 20 -4.86 19.75 -10.40
C LEU A 20 -5.11 20.21 -11.85
N ARG A 21 -5.83 21.31 -12.07
CA ARG A 21 -6.07 21.82 -13.42
C ARG A 21 -4.74 22.09 -14.14
N GLY A 22 -4.57 21.49 -15.32
CA GLY A 22 -3.34 21.58 -16.12
C GLY A 22 -2.27 20.54 -15.78
N TYR A 23 -2.46 19.73 -14.73
CA TYR A 23 -1.58 18.60 -14.46
C TYR A 23 -1.89 17.44 -15.43
N PRO A 24 -0.90 16.87 -16.14
CA PRO A 24 -1.14 15.85 -17.17
C PRO A 24 -1.87 14.59 -16.68
N LEU A 25 -1.74 14.23 -15.40
CA LEU A 25 -2.37 13.04 -14.82
C LEU A 25 -3.58 13.38 -13.92
N ALA A 26 -4.17 14.58 -14.06
CA ALA A 26 -5.32 15.00 -13.25
C ALA A 26 -6.50 14.02 -13.35
N ASP A 27 -6.88 13.64 -14.57
CA ASP A 27 -8.02 12.74 -14.80
C ASP A 27 -7.77 11.35 -14.21
N LEU A 28 -6.53 10.87 -14.26
CA LEU A 28 -6.14 9.60 -13.64
C LEU A 28 -6.32 9.67 -12.11
N LEU A 29 -5.84 10.72 -11.46
CA LEU A 29 -5.96 10.89 -10.01
C LEU A 29 -7.42 11.05 -9.57
N VAL A 30 -8.25 11.74 -10.37
CA VAL A 30 -9.69 11.84 -10.17
C VAL A 30 -10.36 10.47 -10.28
N ASN A 31 -10.01 9.68 -11.30
CA ASN A 31 -10.51 8.31 -11.45
C ASN A 31 -10.11 7.41 -10.29
N ILE A 32 -8.87 7.51 -9.79
CA ILE A 32 -8.42 6.77 -8.60
C ILE A 32 -9.21 7.19 -7.34
N ALA A 33 -9.54 8.47 -7.18
CA ALA A 33 -10.35 8.93 -6.06
C ALA A 33 -11.80 8.43 -6.14
N ARG A 34 -12.36 8.30 -7.35
CA ARG A 34 -13.73 7.79 -7.57
C ARG A 34 -13.83 6.27 -7.45
N HIS A 35 -12.88 5.55 -8.03
CA HIS A 35 -13.00 4.11 -8.30
C HIS A 35 -11.93 3.26 -7.63
N GLY A 36 -10.91 3.88 -7.04
CA GLY A 36 -9.76 3.17 -6.50
C GLY A 36 -8.75 2.78 -7.57
N ILE A 37 -7.73 2.02 -7.16
CA ILE A 37 -6.70 1.48 -8.04
C ILE A 37 -7.07 0.04 -8.37
N VAL A 38 -7.17 -0.28 -9.66
CA VAL A 38 -7.35 -1.64 -10.15
C VAL A 38 -6.11 -2.02 -10.98
N PRO A 39 -5.07 -2.59 -10.34
CA PRO A 39 -3.84 -2.94 -11.04
C PRO A 39 -4.04 -4.17 -11.91
N ALA A 40 -3.27 -4.26 -13.00
CA ALA A 40 -3.09 -5.50 -13.72
C ALA A 40 -1.95 -6.31 -13.09
N TRP A 41 -2.15 -7.62 -13.00
CA TRP A 41 -1.15 -8.55 -12.46
C TRP A 41 -0.59 -9.42 -13.59
N LYS A 42 0.69 -9.78 -13.50
CA LYS A 42 1.30 -10.79 -14.37
C LYS A 42 0.56 -12.12 -14.19
N LYS A 43 0.33 -12.86 -15.28
CA LYS A 43 -0.40 -14.13 -15.25
C LYS A 43 0.34 -15.16 -14.38
N GLY A 44 -0.44 -16.03 -13.71
CA GLY A 44 0.10 -17.21 -13.03
C GLY A 44 0.68 -16.94 -11.65
N LEU A 45 -0.05 -16.21 -10.78
CA LEU A 45 0.28 -16.20 -9.35
C LEU A 45 0.22 -17.66 -8.85
N PRO A 46 1.33 -18.22 -8.34
CA PRO A 46 1.30 -19.57 -7.80
C PRO A 46 0.42 -19.56 -6.54
N PRO A 47 -0.45 -20.57 -6.33
CA PRO A 47 -1.17 -20.71 -5.08
C PRO A 47 -0.18 -20.75 -3.92
N GLN A 48 -0.23 -19.74 -3.06
CA GLN A 48 0.69 -19.65 -1.95
C GLN A 48 0.16 -20.48 -0.80
N GLN A 49 0.73 -21.66 -0.55
CA GLN A 49 0.28 -22.51 0.56
C GLN A 49 0.92 -22.14 1.91
N ASN A 50 2.07 -21.46 1.87
CA ASN A 50 2.82 -21.06 3.04
C ASN A 50 3.20 -19.57 2.94
N PRO A 51 2.87 -18.74 3.94
CA PRO A 51 3.29 -17.34 3.96
C PRO A 51 4.82 -17.23 4.11
N PRO A 52 5.47 -16.19 3.56
CA PRO A 52 6.87 -15.94 3.83
C PRO A 52 7.09 -15.68 5.32
N ARG A 53 8.32 -15.91 5.76
CA ARG A 53 8.70 -15.62 7.14
C ARG A 53 8.68 -14.11 7.38
N ASN A 54 8.02 -13.68 8.45
CA ASN A 54 8.11 -12.29 8.92
C ASN A 54 9.56 -11.86 9.16
N HIS A 55 9.84 -10.58 8.89
CA HIS A 55 11.15 -9.98 9.12
C HIS A 55 11.56 -10.03 10.59
N ARG A 56 12.87 -9.92 10.85
CA ARG A 56 13.42 -10.02 12.21
C ARG A 56 12.72 -9.08 13.21
N PRO A 57 12.46 -7.79 12.91
CA PRO A 57 11.79 -6.89 13.85
C PRO A 57 10.39 -7.36 14.24
N ALA A 58 9.59 -7.82 13.26
CA ALA A 58 8.24 -8.34 13.51
C ALA A 58 8.23 -9.59 14.38
N ARG A 59 9.25 -10.45 14.23
CA ARG A 59 9.43 -11.63 15.07
C ARG A 59 9.89 -11.26 16.49
N LEU A 60 10.80 -10.29 16.61
CA LEU A 60 11.35 -9.84 17.89
C LEU A 60 10.28 -9.16 18.74
N PHE A 61 9.49 -8.26 18.14
CA PHE A 61 8.44 -7.50 18.81
C PHE A 61 7.05 -8.10 18.61
N LYS A 62 6.96 -9.43 18.50
CA LYS A 62 5.70 -10.16 18.23
C LYS A 62 4.54 -9.76 19.15
N PRO A 63 4.70 -9.58 20.48
CA PRO A 63 3.59 -9.17 21.34
C PRO A 63 3.01 -7.80 20.96
N ALA A 64 3.87 -6.80 20.72
CA ALA A 64 3.47 -5.47 20.28
C ALA A 64 2.82 -5.50 18.89
N LEU A 65 3.36 -6.29 17.97
CA LEU A 65 2.78 -6.50 16.64
C LEU A 65 1.37 -7.11 16.72
N MET A 66 1.18 -8.15 17.52
CA MET A 66 -0.13 -8.79 17.72
C MET A 66 -1.14 -7.84 18.36
N LYS A 67 -0.71 -6.97 19.28
CA LYS A 67 -1.55 -5.92 19.85
C LYS A 67 -2.05 -4.97 18.75
N SER A 68 -1.16 -4.52 17.86
CA SER A 68 -1.54 -3.65 16.73
C SER A 68 -2.48 -4.33 15.75
N ILE A 69 -2.24 -5.61 15.42
CA ILE A 69 -3.14 -6.39 14.55
C ILE A 69 -4.53 -6.54 15.18
N ARG A 70 -4.60 -6.87 16.48
CA ARG A 70 -5.88 -6.96 17.21
C ARG A 70 -6.63 -5.64 17.21
N GLN A 71 -5.92 -4.53 17.44
CA GLN A 71 -6.54 -3.21 17.38
C GLN A 71 -7.09 -2.92 15.98
N GLY A 72 -6.34 -3.21 14.92
CA GLY A 72 -6.81 -3.07 13.55
C GLY A 72 -7.98 -4.00 13.20
N GLN A 73 -8.04 -5.19 13.80
CA GLN A 73 -9.21 -6.06 13.70
C GLN A 73 -10.42 -5.44 14.40
N SER A 74 -10.26 -4.96 15.64
CA SER A 74 -11.32 -4.32 16.41
C SER A 74 -11.88 -3.05 15.76
N SER A 75 -11.04 -2.30 15.03
CA SER A 75 -11.48 -1.12 14.27
C SER A 75 -12.06 -1.45 12.90
N GLY A 76 -12.12 -2.73 12.51
CA GLY A 76 -12.59 -3.16 11.18
C GLY A 76 -11.59 -2.88 10.04
N THR A 77 -10.36 -2.47 10.36
CA THR A 77 -9.30 -2.24 9.38
C THR A 77 -8.71 -3.54 8.85
N TYR A 78 -8.64 -4.59 9.68
CA TYR A 78 -8.09 -5.88 9.31
C TYR A 78 -9.11 -7.01 9.43
N LEU A 79 -9.20 -7.83 8.39
CA LEU A 79 -9.82 -9.15 8.47
C LEU A 79 -8.76 -10.17 8.88
N VAL A 80 -8.89 -10.75 10.07
CA VAL A 80 -7.99 -11.81 10.55
C VAL A 80 -8.64 -13.15 10.31
N VAL A 81 -7.99 -14.00 9.49
CA VAL A 81 -8.51 -15.32 9.12
C VAL A 81 -7.58 -16.45 9.56
N ASN A 82 -8.12 -17.66 9.61
CA ASN A 82 -7.33 -18.86 9.85
C ASN A 82 -6.43 -19.16 8.64
N LEU A 83 -5.19 -19.58 8.90
CA LEU A 83 -4.25 -19.97 7.85
C LEU A 83 -4.78 -21.09 6.94
N SER A 84 -5.68 -21.95 7.43
CA SER A 84 -6.33 -22.98 6.61
C SER A 84 -7.12 -22.41 5.43
N MET A 85 -7.62 -21.17 5.51
CA MET A 85 -8.34 -20.51 4.43
C MET A 85 -7.43 -20.22 3.22
N LEU A 86 -6.12 -20.09 3.45
CA LEU A 86 -5.15 -19.88 2.38
C LEU A 86 -5.14 -21.03 1.36
N ARG A 87 -5.52 -22.25 1.78
CA ARG A 87 -5.67 -23.40 0.87
C ARG A 87 -6.94 -23.31 0.00
N GLN A 88 -7.92 -22.52 0.41
CA GLN A 88 -9.20 -22.38 -0.28
C GLN A 88 -9.22 -21.15 -1.19
N TRP A 89 -8.42 -20.12 -0.87
CA TRP A 89 -8.37 -18.88 -1.62
C TRP A 89 -7.28 -18.91 -2.70
N THR A 90 -7.70 -18.96 -3.96
CA THR A 90 -6.81 -19.14 -5.13
C THR A 90 -6.09 -17.86 -5.58
N HIS A 91 -6.44 -16.70 -5.05
CA HIS A 91 -5.93 -15.40 -5.48
C HIS A 91 -5.38 -14.56 -4.32
N ILE A 92 -4.66 -15.20 -3.41
CA ILE A 92 -4.07 -14.55 -2.24
C ILE A 92 -2.56 -14.62 -2.34
N GLN A 93 -1.94 -13.45 -2.21
CA GLN A 93 -0.50 -13.32 -2.01
C GLN A 93 -0.24 -12.91 -0.56
N CYS A 94 0.61 -13.64 0.13
CA CYS A 94 1.05 -13.29 1.47
C CYS A 94 2.41 -12.59 1.40
N SER A 95 2.51 -11.43 2.06
CA SER A 95 3.78 -10.74 2.25
C SER A 95 4.17 -10.75 3.74
N PRO A 96 5.46 -10.66 4.07
CA PRO A 96 5.88 -10.71 5.46
C PRO A 96 5.57 -9.39 6.17
N PHE A 97 5.32 -9.50 7.48
CA PHE A 97 5.33 -8.33 8.33
C PHE A 97 6.77 -7.90 8.65
N GLY A 98 7.00 -6.60 8.56
CA GLY A 98 8.00 -5.87 9.33
C GLY A 98 7.38 -5.22 10.58
N ALA A 99 8.24 -4.68 11.43
CA ALA A 99 7.82 -3.85 12.56
C ALA A 99 8.78 -2.68 12.66
N VAL A 100 8.22 -1.48 12.80
CA VAL A 100 8.99 -0.24 12.95
C VAL A 100 8.62 0.44 14.25
N GLU A 101 9.64 0.97 14.91
CA GLU A 101 9.52 1.73 16.15
C GLU A 101 8.61 2.94 15.98
N LYS A 102 7.80 3.21 17.00
CA LYS A 102 7.09 4.49 17.13
C LYS A 102 8.02 5.47 17.82
N LYS A 103 7.96 6.73 17.38
CA LYS A 103 8.73 7.79 18.02
C LYS A 103 8.33 7.86 19.49
N ASP A 104 9.32 7.94 20.38
CA ASP A 104 9.16 8.10 21.82
C ASP A 104 8.37 6.98 22.52
N VAL A 105 8.29 5.77 21.93
CA VAL A 105 7.63 4.60 22.52
C VAL A 105 8.53 3.37 22.42
N ASP A 106 8.63 2.61 23.50
CA ASP A 106 9.38 1.34 23.52
C ASP A 106 8.78 0.33 22.51
N PRO A 107 9.54 -0.20 21.54
CA PRO A 107 9.05 -1.21 20.58
C PRO A 107 8.53 -2.49 21.22
N ARG A 108 8.90 -2.78 22.47
CA ARG A 108 8.34 -3.92 23.22
C ARG A 108 6.88 -3.68 23.60
N LEU A 109 6.46 -2.41 23.73
CA LEU A 109 5.10 -2.00 24.07
C LEU A 109 4.27 -1.73 22.81
N GLU A 110 4.88 -1.07 21.81
CA GLU A 110 4.16 -0.67 20.60
C GLU A 110 5.07 -0.57 19.38
N VAL A 111 4.61 -1.13 18.27
CA VAL A 111 5.26 -1.01 16.96
C VAL A 111 4.22 -0.65 15.90
N ARG A 112 4.69 -0.11 14.78
CA ARG A 112 3.91 -0.01 13.55
C ARG A 112 4.14 -1.27 12.71
N PRO A 113 3.11 -2.09 12.45
CA PRO A 113 3.22 -3.14 11.45
C PRO A 113 3.52 -2.51 10.10
N ILE A 114 4.45 -3.11 9.36
CA ILE A 114 4.68 -2.80 7.95
C ILE A 114 4.44 -4.06 7.14
N HIS A 115 3.76 -3.92 6.02
CA HIS A 115 3.56 -5.01 5.07
C HIS A 115 4.58 -4.83 3.94
N ASP A 116 5.53 -5.76 3.82
CA ASP A 116 6.58 -5.65 2.81
C ASP A 116 6.13 -6.29 1.50
N LEU A 117 5.56 -5.46 0.63
CA LEU A 117 5.08 -5.88 -0.69
C LEU A 117 6.20 -6.19 -1.70
N SER A 118 7.46 -5.92 -1.36
CA SER A 118 8.62 -6.16 -2.20
C SER A 118 9.35 -7.48 -1.92
N PHE A 119 9.09 -8.12 -0.78
CA PHE A 119 9.72 -9.39 -0.40
C PHE A 119 8.75 -10.59 -0.50
N PRO A 120 9.24 -11.80 -0.84
CA PRO A 120 10.59 -12.13 -1.31
C PRO A 120 10.84 -11.66 -2.74
N ASP A 121 12.11 -11.42 -3.08
CA ASP A 121 12.50 -10.97 -4.42
C ASP A 121 11.94 -11.90 -5.49
N THR A 122 11.53 -11.31 -6.62
CA THR A 122 10.96 -11.97 -7.82
C THR A 122 9.61 -12.65 -7.64
N THR A 123 9.17 -12.89 -6.41
CA THR A 123 7.90 -13.57 -6.09
C THR A 123 7.04 -12.78 -5.10
N SER A 124 7.33 -11.49 -4.93
CA SER A 124 6.55 -10.57 -4.11
C SER A 124 5.37 -9.98 -4.85
N THR A 125 4.40 -9.38 -4.13
CA THR A 125 3.27 -8.66 -4.73
C THR A 125 3.75 -7.65 -5.78
N ASN A 126 4.78 -6.87 -5.46
CA ASN A 126 5.34 -5.89 -6.40
C ASN A 126 5.99 -6.55 -7.62
N SER A 127 6.63 -7.72 -7.45
CA SER A 127 7.22 -8.46 -8.58
C SER A 127 6.17 -8.91 -9.59
N PHE A 128 4.95 -9.18 -9.12
CA PHE A 128 3.81 -9.60 -9.95
C PHE A 128 2.97 -8.45 -10.49
N LEU A 129 3.20 -7.20 -10.08
CA LEU A 129 2.54 -6.05 -10.70
C LEU A 129 2.94 -5.97 -12.18
N ASN A 130 1.96 -5.85 -13.07
CA ASN A 130 2.23 -5.51 -14.45
C ASN A 130 2.55 -4.02 -14.53
N THR A 131 3.81 -3.67 -14.72
CA THR A 131 4.25 -2.27 -14.80
C THR A 131 3.70 -1.54 -16.01
N ASP A 132 3.28 -2.26 -17.06
CA ASP A 132 2.71 -1.67 -18.26
C ASP A 132 1.33 -1.01 -18.01
N CYS A 133 0.67 -1.32 -16.88
CA CYS A 133 -0.58 -0.65 -16.50
C CYS A 133 -0.37 0.65 -15.73
N LEU A 134 0.88 1.03 -15.42
CA LEU A 134 1.19 2.24 -14.69
C LEU A 134 1.42 3.40 -15.66
N PRO A 135 1.03 4.64 -15.29
CA PRO A 135 1.39 5.81 -16.08
C PRO A 135 2.91 5.99 -16.08
N GLU A 136 3.45 6.52 -17.17
CA GLU A 136 4.81 7.03 -17.17
C GLU A 136 4.88 8.26 -16.25
N ILE A 137 5.85 8.28 -15.35
CA ILE A 137 6.07 9.40 -14.43
C ILE A 137 7.47 9.92 -14.65
N GLU A 138 7.55 11.16 -15.12
CA GLU A 138 8.82 11.87 -15.21
C GLU A 138 9.13 12.54 -13.86
N PHE A 139 10.27 12.18 -13.28
CA PHE A 139 10.77 12.81 -12.07
C PHE A 139 11.77 13.91 -12.44
N THR A 140 11.37 15.17 -12.25
CA THR A 140 12.34 16.28 -12.28
C THR A 140 12.94 16.44 -10.89
N CYS A 141 14.28 16.43 -10.81
CA CYS A 141 14.97 16.69 -9.54
C CYS A 141 14.60 18.09 -9.02
N VAL A 142 14.36 18.22 -7.71
CA VAL A 142 14.04 19.50 -7.06
C VAL A 142 15.09 20.57 -7.34
N ALA A 143 16.37 20.18 -7.41
CA ALA A 143 17.45 21.10 -7.77
C ALA A 143 17.28 21.67 -9.19
N ALA A 144 16.82 20.86 -10.15
CA ALA A 144 16.57 21.31 -11.51
C ALA A 144 15.38 22.27 -11.59
N ILE A 145 14.32 22.03 -10.81
CA ILE A 145 13.16 22.93 -10.68
C ILE A 145 13.58 24.29 -10.08
N ALA A 146 14.46 24.28 -9.07
CA ALA A 146 14.94 25.50 -8.44
C ALA A 146 15.74 26.39 -9.42
N VAL A 147 16.53 25.78 -10.31
CA VAL A 147 17.32 26.51 -11.31
C VAL A 147 16.47 27.09 -12.43
N THR A 148 15.42 26.39 -12.87
CA THR A 148 14.50 26.91 -13.91
C THR A 148 13.62 28.04 -13.40
N GLY A 149 13.16 28.00 -12.15
CA GLY A 149 12.37 29.08 -11.54
C GLY A 149 13.15 30.39 -11.30
N LEU A 150 14.49 30.33 -11.24
CA LEU A 150 15.35 31.51 -11.12
C LEU A 150 15.62 32.21 -12.46
N LYS A 151 15.30 31.58 -13.60
CA LYS A 151 15.51 32.15 -14.94
C LYS A 151 14.29 32.87 -15.51
N THR A 152 13.14 32.80 -14.83
CA THR A 152 11.88 33.40 -15.26
C THR A 152 11.44 34.61 -14.41
N ASN A 153 12.34 35.18 -13.60
CA ASN A 153 12.16 36.47 -12.93
C ASN A 153 13.13 37.51 -13.50
#